data_AF-A0A2M8CGU8-F1
#
_entry.id   AF-A0A2M8CGU8-F1
#
_cell.length_a   1.000
_cell.length_b   1.000
_cell.length_c   1.000
_cell.angle_alpha   90.00
_cell.angle_beta   90.00
_cell.angle_gamma   90.00
#
_symmetry.space_group_name_H-M   'P 1'
#
loop_
_entity.id
_entity.type
_entity.pdbx_description
1 polymer ?
#
loop_
_entity_poly.entity_id
_entity_poly.type
_entity_poly.pdbx_seq_one_letter_code
_entity_poly.pdbx_strand_id
1 'polypeptide(L)'
;MRTWEQLEPLLKSMIEMTAFFSYLFLIIILIALAFAIINTMTMAILERKREIGMLMAIGMTRGKIFTMIMLETLFLAIVGGLVGLLMSYGLVEYYAHYGLDFGSMGSGMSYIGYDSIVYFKVTDGFYLASFILVAITAVLSSISPSIKALKLNPVDAIRELN
;
A
#
# COMPACT_ATOMS: atom_id res chain seq x y z
N MET A 1 32.91 27.00 4.44
CA MET A 1 31.67 27.27 5.21
C MET A 1 31.21 25.94 5.77
N ARG A 2 31.10 25.79 7.10
CA ARG A 2 30.59 24.54 7.70
C ARG A 2 29.08 24.48 7.44
N THR A 3 28.60 23.44 6.78
CA THR A 3 27.16 23.17 6.61
C THR A 3 26.54 22.96 8.00
N TRP A 4 25.25 23.29 8.20
CA TRP A 4 24.54 23.12 9.48
C TRP A 4 24.68 21.69 10.05
N GLU A 5 24.72 20.70 9.15
CA GLU A 5 25.00 19.29 9.43
C GLU A 5 26.31 19.02 10.20
N GLN A 6 27.32 19.87 10.00
CA GLN A 6 28.62 19.77 10.68
C GLN A 6 28.65 20.53 12.00
N LEU A 7 27.68 21.41 12.25
CA LEU A 7 27.55 22.17 13.50
C LEU A 7 26.78 21.38 14.55
N GLU A 8 25.79 20.59 14.13
CA GLU A 8 24.94 19.80 15.03
C GLU A 8 24.87 18.32 14.57
N PRO A 9 25.99 17.57 14.65
CA PRO A 9 26.06 16.19 14.16
C PRO A 9 25.07 15.25 14.84
N LEU A 10 24.73 15.51 16.12
CA LEU A 10 23.74 14.74 16.86
C LEU A 10 22.35 14.82 16.21
N LEU A 11 21.89 16.02 15.84
CA LEU A 11 20.57 16.22 15.22
C LEU A 11 20.49 15.57 13.85
N LYS A 12 21.56 15.66 13.05
CA LYS A 12 21.65 14.95 11.76
C LYS A 12 21.49 13.43 11.95
N SER A 13 22.22 12.83 12.90
CA SER A 13 22.13 11.40 13.16
C SER A 13 20.74 10.97 13.64
N MET A 14 20.04 11.80 14.43
CA MET A 14 18.67 11.52 14.87
C MET A 14 17.66 11.56 13.71
N ILE A 15 17.81 12.51 12.77
CA ILE A 15 16.97 12.59 11.57
C ILE A 15 17.20 11.38 10.66
N GLU A 16 18.46 11.02 10.40
CA GLU A 16 18.82 9.86 9.58
C GLU A 16 18.32 8.55 10.20
N MET A 17 18.42 8.39 11.51
CA MET A 17 17.88 7.24 12.24
C MET A 17 16.35 7.15 12.09
N THR A 18 15.65 8.27 12.26
CA THR A 18 14.19 8.33 12.11
C THR A 18 13.76 8.00 10.68
N ALA A 19 14.48 8.53 9.69
CA ALA A 19 14.25 8.23 8.29
C ALA A 19 14.47 6.74 7.98
N PHE A 20 15.55 6.14 8.51
CA PHE A 20 15.83 4.72 8.35
C PHE A 20 14.68 3.84 8.84
N PHE A 21 14.22 4.06 10.08
CA PHE A 21 13.07 3.31 10.61
C PHE A 21 11.80 3.52 9.79
N SER A 22 11.55 4.74 9.34
CA SER A 22 10.39 5.07 8.50
C SER A 22 10.41 4.30 7.17
N TYR A 23 11.56 4.24 6.50
CA TYR A 23 11.71 3.46 5.27
C TYR A 23 11.58 1.96 5.51
N LEU A 24 12.10 1.45 6.63
CA LEU A 24 11.96 0.05 7.00
C LEU A 24 10.48 -0.32 7.21
N PHE A 25 9.72 0.50 7.93
CA PHE A 25 8.28 0.30 8.09
C PHE A 25 7.53 0.37 6.76
N LEU A 26 7.87 1.33 5.90
CA LEU A 26 7.28 1.44 4.57
C LEU A 26 7.46 0.14 3.78
N ILE A 27 8.67 -0.41 3.74
CA ILE A 27 8.97 -1.66 3.04
C ILE A 27 8.13 -2.81 3.60
N ILE A 28 8.06 -2.95 4.92
CA ILE A 28 7.26 -4.01 5.57
C ILE A 28 5.79 -3.90 5.19
N ILE A 29 5.23 -2.68 5.22
CA ILE A 29 3.83 -2.42 4.87
C ILE A 29 3.58 -2.75 3.39
N LEU A 30 4.48 -2.38 2.48
CA LEU A 30 4.34 -2.70 1.06
C LEU A 30 4.40 -4.21 0.79
N ILE A 31 5.26 -4.94 1.51
CA ILE A 31 5.31 -6.40 1.43
C ILE A 31 4.00 -7.01 1.95
N ALA A 32 3.51 -6.56 3.10
CA ALA A 32 2.24 -7.02 3.66
C ALA A 32 1.07 -6.74 2.71
N LEU A 33 1.03 -5.55 2.11
CA LEU A 33 0.05 -5.16 1.09
C LEU A 33 0.14 -6.08 -0.13
N ALA A 34 1.34 -6.37 -0.62
CA ALA A 34 1.54 -7.27 -1.75
C ALA A 34 0.96 -8.66 -1.48
N PHE A 35 1.25 -9.23 -0.29
CA PHE A 35 0.66 -10.50 0.13
C PHE A 35 -0.86 -10.45 0.25
N ALA A 36 -1.41 -9.37 0.83
CA ALA A 36 -2.86 -9.20 0.94
C ALA A 36 -3.54 -9.21 -0.44
N ILE A 37 -2.96 -8.49 -1.42
CA ILE A 37 -3.47 -8.44 -2.80
C ILE A 37 -3.35 -9.81 -3.48
N ILE A 38 -2.21 -10.49 -3.36
CA ILE A 38 -2.00 -11.82 -3.93
C ILE A 38 -3.05 -12.80 -3.41
N ASN A 39 -3.28 -12.81 -2.09
CA ASN A 39 -4.23 -13.72 -1.46
C ASN A 39 -5.66 -13.41 -1.89
N THR A 40 -6.04 -12.14 -1.87
CA THR A 40 -7.40 -11.69 -2.25
C THR A 40 -7.68 -12.02 -3.72
N MET A 41 -6.77 -11.69 -4.63
CA MET A 41 -6.94 -11.96 -6.05
C MET A 41 -6.96 -13.45 -6.36
N THR A 42 -6.10 -14.22 -5.71
CA THR A 42 -6.11 -15.68 -5.87
C THR A 42 -7.46 -16.26 -5.46
N MET A 43 -8.00 -15.82 -4.31
CA MET A 43 -9.31 -16.28 -3.84
C MET A 43 -10.44 -15.88 -4.80
N ALA A 44 -10.49 -14.62 -5.23
CA ALA A 44 -11.50 -14.13 -6.17
C ALA A 44 -11.49 -14.91 -7.50
N ILE A 45 -10.31 -15.25 -8.01
CA ILE A 45 -10.15 -16.06 -9.23
C ILE A 45 -10.65 -17.50 -9.01
N LEU A 46 -10.41 -18.09 -7.84
CA LEU A 46 -10.88 -19.44 -7.52
C LEU A 46 -12.41 -19.51 -7.42
N GLU A 47 -13.03 -18.53 -6.75
CA GLU A 47 -14.50 -18.44 -6.64
C GLU A 47 -15.17 -18.28 -8.01
N ARG A 48 -14.54 -17.52 -8.92
CA ARG A 48 -15.09 -17.23 -10.26
C ARG A 48 -14.49 -18.11 -11.37
N LYS A 49 -13.82 -19.21 -11.00
CA LYS A 49 -13.15 -20.13 -11.95
C LYS A 49 -14.09 -20.62 -13.06
N ARG A 50 -15.36 -20.91 -12.72
CA ARG A 50 -16.38 -21.36 -13.68
C ARG A 50 -16.74 -20.27 -14.68
N GLU A 51 -16.92 -19.02 -14.24
CA GLU A 51 -17.19 -17.88 -15.11
C GLU A 51 -16.05 -17.67 -16.11
N ILE A 52 -14.79 -17.70 -15.63
CA ILE A 52 -13.60 -17.56 -16.47
C ILE A 52 -13.51 -18.71 -17.49
N GLY A 53 -13.84 -19.94 -17.09
CA GLY A 53 -13.92 -21.11 -17.96
C GLY A 53 -14.97 -20.96 -19.06
N MET A 54 -16.16 -20.45 -18.74
CA MET A 54 -17.22 -20.16 -19.71
C MET A 54 -16.81 -19.07 -20.69
N LEU A 55 -16.18 -17.99 -20.21
CA LEU A 55 -15.64 -16.92 -21.06
C LEU A 55 -14.60 -17.44 -22.06
N MET A 56 -13.73 -18.37 -21.64
CA MET A 56 -12.80 -19.03 -22.55
C MET A 56 -13.51 -19.90 -23.60
N ALA A 57 -14.57 -20.62 -23.20
CA ALA A 57 -15.33 -21.50 -24.09
C ALA A 57 -16.06 -20.72 -25.20
N ILE A 58 -16.53 -19.50 -24.92
CA ILE A 58 -17.16 -18.61 -25.92
C ILE A 58 -16.13 -17.81 -26.75
N GLY A 59 -14.83 -18.07 -26.60
CA GLY A 59 -13.77 -17.52 -27.46
C GLY A 59 -12.98 -16.34 -26.87
N MET A 60 -13.11 -16.04 -25.58
CA MET A 60 -12.26 -15.01 -24.95
C MET A 60 -10.80 -15.48 -24.88
N THR A 61 -9.88 -14.68 -25.41
CA THR A 61 -8.45 -15.01 -25.39
C THR A 61 -7.86 -14.83 -23.99
N ARG A 62 -6.81 -15.61 -23.67
CA ARG A 62 -6.07 -15.51 -22.40
C ARG A 62 -5.60 -14.08 -22.10
N GLY A 63 -5.17 -13.34 -23.13
CA GLY A 63 -4.78 -11.93 -23.00
C GLY A 63 -5.93 -11.02 -22.54
N LYS A 64 -7.14 -11.22 -23.06
CA LYS A 64 -8.32 -10.45 -22.61
C LYS A 64 -8.67 -10.74 -21.15
N ILE A 65 -8.53 -12.00 -20.71
CA ILE A 65 -8.78 -12.39 -19.32
C ILE A 65 -7.75 -11.75 -18.40
N PHE A 66 -6.47 -11.77 -18.79
CA PHE A 66 -5.41 -11.10 -18.05
C PHE A 66 -5.70 -9.61 -17.88
N THR A 67 -6.01 -8.91 -18.97
CA THR A 67 -6.33 -7.47 -18.93
C THR A 67 -7.56 -7.20 -18.07
N MET A 68 -8.59 -8.05 -18.11
CA MET A 68 -9.78 -7.90 -17.28
C MET A 68 -9.44 -7.97 -15.79
N ILE A 69 -8.66 -8.96 -15.36
CA ILE A 69 -8.23 -9.10 -13.95
C ILE A 69 -7.31 -7.93 -13.54
N MET A 70 -6.44 -7.47 -14.45
CA MET A 70 -5.59 -6.29 -14.20
C MET A 70 -6.40 -5.01 -14.01
N LEU A 71 -7.45 -4.80 -14.81
CA LEU A 71 -8.33 -3.66 -14.65
C LEU A 71 -9.13 -3.72 -13.35
N GLU A 72 -9.60 -4.90 -12.94
CA GLU A 72 -10.26 -5.09 -11.65
C GLU A 72 -9.32 -4.75 -10.48
N THR A 73 -8.07 -5.23 -10.54
CA THR A 73 -7.05 -4.89 -9.54
C THR A 73 -6.76 -3.39 -9.53
N LEU A 74 -6.58 -2.78 -10.69
CA LEU A 74 -6.30 -1.35 -10.80
C LEU A 74 -7.44 -0.51 -10.23
N PHE A 75 -8.69 -0.90 -10.51
CA PHE A 75 -9.86 -0.24 -9.97
C PHE A 75 -9.90 -0.33 -8.44
N LEU A 76 -9.66 -1.51 -7.87
CA LEU A 76 -9.57 -1.70 -6.42
C LEU A 76 -8.43 -0.89 -5.80
N ALA A 77 -7.28 -0.82 -6.46
CA ALA A 77 -6.14 -0.03 -6.00
C ALA A 77 -6.43 1.48 -6.02
N ILE A 78 -7.10 1.99 -7.05
CA ILE A 78 -7.49 3.40 -7.15
C ILE A 78 -8.51 3.74 -6.05
N VAL A 79 -9.57 2.96 -5.92
CA VAL A 79 -10.61 3.21 -4.92
C VAL A 79 -10.05 3.10 -3.50
N GLY A 80 -9.33 2.02 -3.20
CA GLY A 80 -8.69 1.83 -1.90
C GLY A 80 -7.64 2.90 -1.60
N GLY A 81 -6.84 3.29 -2.60
CA GLY A 81 -5.85 4.36 -2.48
C GLY A 81 -6.49 5.72 -2.21
N LEU A 82 -7.59 6.07 -2.89
CA LEU A 82 -8.32 7.32 -2.67
C LEU A 82 -8.94 7.36 -1.26
N VAL A 83 -9.57 6.27 -0.83
CA VAL A 83 -10.13 6.17 0.53
C VAL A 83 -9.02 6.28 1.58
N GLY A 84 -7.89 5.58 1.37
CA GLY A 84 -6.74 5.66 2.26
C GLY A 84 -6.12 7.05 2.33
N LEU A 85 -6.01 7.75 1.19
CA LEU A 85 -5.56 9.14 1.14
C LEU A 85 -6.47 10.08 1.92
N LEU A 86 -7.79 9.96 1.74
CA LEU A 86 -8.76 10.81 2.45
C LEU A 86 -8.71 10.57 3.96
N MET A 87 -8.61 9.32 4.39
CA MET A 87 -8.44 8.97 5.81
C MET A 87 -7.12 9.50 6.37
N SER A 88 -6.03 9.33 5.62
CA SER A 88 -4.70 9.83 6.02
C SER A 88 -4.71 11.34 6.16
N TYR A 89 -5.23 12.07 5.17
CA TYR A 89 -5.34 13.53 5.21
C TYR A 89 -6.17 14.00 6.40
N GLY A 90 -7.33 13.37 6.66
CA GLY A 90 -8.17 13.71 7.81
C GLY A 90 -7.46 13.48 9.16
N LEU A 91 -6.73 12.38 9.31
CA LEU A 91 -5.95 12.10 10.51
C LEU A 91 -4.79 13.09 10.68
N VAL A 92 -4.05 13.38 9.61
CA VAL A 92 -2.93 14.32 9.66
C VAL A 92 -3.43 15.72 10.02
N GLU A 93 -4.51 16.20 9.39
CA GLU A 93 -5.07 17.51 9.70
C GLU A 93 -5.58 17.60 11.14
N TYR A 94 -6.23 16.53 11.63
CA TYR A 94 -6.67 16.45 13.02
C TYR A 94 -5.49 16.59 14.00
N TYR A 95 -4.43 15.81 13.82
CA TYR A 95 -3.25 15.88 14.70
C TYR A 95 -2.34 17.08 14.39
N ALA A 96 -2.48 17.72 13.24
CA ALA A 96 -1.84 19.00 12.96
C ALA A 96 -2.47 20.14 13.76
N HIS A 97 -3.78 20.09 14.02
CA HIS A 97 -4.48 21.12 14.79
C HIS A 97 -4.48 20.88 16.30
N TYR A 98 -4.78 19.64 16.74
CA TYR A 98 -4.86 19.31 18.16
C TYR A 98 -3.52 18.89 18.77
N GLY A 99 -2.57 18.48 17.92
CA GLY A 99 -1.32 17.87 18.37
C GLY A 99 -1.54 16.48 18.99
N LEU A 100 -0.49 15.68 19.02
CA LEU A 100 -0.45 14.40 19.71
C LEU A 100 0.32 14.58 21.02
N ASP A 101 -0.37 14.45 22.15
CA ASP A 101 0.26 14.46 23.48
C ASP A 101 0.77 13.05 23.84
N PHE A 102 2.08 12.94 24.07
CA PHE A 102 2.72 11.70 24.48
C PHE A 102 2.56 11.39 25.99
N GLY A 103 1.83 12.21 26.74
CA GLY A 103 1.51 11.99 28.15
C GLY A 103 2.77 11.78 29.00
N SER A 104 2.85 10.65 29.71
CA SER A 104 4.01 10.30 30.57
C SER A 104 5.32 10.10 29.80
N MET A 105 5.28 9.82 28.49
CA MET A 105 6.49 9.85 27.64
C MET A 105 6.86 11.29 27.27
N GLY A 106 5.87 12.17 27.08
CA GLY A 106 6.05 13.60 26.77
C GLY A 106 6.69 14.39 27.91
N SER A 107 6.41 14.03 29.16
CA SER A 107 7.09 14.64 30.32
C SER A 107 8.62 14.45 30.28
N GLY A 108 9.10 13.34 29.73
CA GLY A 108 10.53 13.10 29.50
C GLY A 108 11.15 14.08 28.50
N MET A 109 10.41 14.46 27.46
CA MET A 109 10.86 15.41 26.43
C MET A 109 10.89 16.86 26.93
N SER A 110 9.95 17.22 27.80
CA SER A 110 9.91 18.55 28.45
C SER A 110 11.17 18.82 29.28
N TYR A 111 11.74 17.80 29.94
CA TYR A 111 13.01 17.92 30.66
C TYR A 111 14.22 18.22 29.77
N ILE A 112 14.13 17.93 28.47
CA ILE A 112 15.19 18.17 27.48
C ILE A 112 14.87 19.43 26.64
N GLY A 113 13.86 20.22 27.04
CA GLY A 113 13.48 21.48 26.40
C GLY A 113 12.61 21.34 25.15
N TYR A 114 12.04 20.16 24.88
CA TYR A 114 11.12 19.93 23.78
C TYR A 114 9.66 19.99 24.26
N ASP A 115 8.77 20.51 23.44
CA ASP A 115 7.32 20.48 23.71
C ASP A 115 6.83 19.02 23.74
N SER A 116 5.94 18.69 24.68
CA SER A 116 5.37 17.34 24.83
C SER A 116 4.32 17.01 23.76
N ILE A 117 3.85 18.04 23.05
CA ILE A 117 2.85 17.94 22.00
C ILE A 117 3.55 17.93 20.64
N VAL A 118 3.33 16.87 19.86
CA VAL A 118 3.87 16.75 18.50
C VAL A 118 2.80 16.97 17.46
N TYR A 119 3.03 17.94 16.59
CA TYR A 119 2.14 18.28 15.48
C TYR A 119 2.52 17.51 14.23
N PHE A 120 1.54 16.91 13.57
CA PHE A 120 1.80 16.12 12.38
C PHE A 120 1.93 17.05 11.19
N LYS A 121 2.99 16.84 10.40
CA LYS A 121 3.20 17.57 9.14
C LYS A 121 3.70 16.61 8.09
N VAL A 122 2.92 16.49 7.02
CA VAL A 122 3.25 15.68 5.86
C VAL A 122 3.36 16.61 4.65
N THR A 123 4.44 16.47 3.88
CA THR A 123 4.62 17.23 2.64
C THR A 123 3.60 16.78 1.60
N ASP A 124 2.98 17.73 0.89
CA ASP A 124 1.94 17.44 -0.11
C ASP A 124 2.37 16.40 -1.16
N GLY A 125 3.64 16.46 -1.58
CA GLY A 125 4.22 15.50 -2.53
C GLY A 125 4.25 14.05 -2.02
N PHE A 126 4.22 13.83 -0.71
CA PHE A 126 4.23 12.50 -0.12
C PHE A 126 2.89 11.77 -0.33
N TYR A 127 1.76 12.49 -0.33
CA TYR A 127 0.45 11.89 -0.62
C TYR A 127 0.40 11.34 -2.05
N LEU A 128 0.84 12.12 -3.03
CA LEU A 128 0.89 11.66 -4.42
C LEU A 128 1.88 10.50 -4.58
N ALA A 129 3.07 10.59 -3.98
CA ALA A 129 4.09 9.54 -4.06
C ALA A 129 3.59 8.21 -3.46
N SER A 130 2.96 8.25 -2.28
CA SER A 130 2.41 7.06 -1.62
C SER A 130 1.26 6.43 -2.41
N PHE A 131 0.38 7.23 -3.00
CA PHE A 131 -0.69 6.72 -3.87
C PHE A 131 -0.14 6.00 -5.11
N ILE A 132 0.83 6.62 -5.79
CA ILE A 132 1.51 6.00 -6.94
C ILE A 132 2.21 4.71 -6.51
N LEU A 133 2.91 4.73 -5.37
CA LEU A 133 3.62 3.58 -4.85
C LEU A 133 2.68 2.40 -4.56
N VAL A 134 1.54 2.67 -3.91
CA VAL A 134 0.48 1.67 -3.67
C VAL A 134 -0.08 1.11 -4.98
N ALA A 135 -0.37 1.97 -5.96
CA ALA A 135 -0.87 1.54 -7.27
C ALA A 135 0.15 0.64 -7.99
N ILE A 136 1.43 1.00 -7.97
CA ILE A 136 2.52 0.19 -8.53
C ILE A 136 2.60 -1.16 -7.81
N THR A 137 2.60 -1.17 -6.47
CA THR A 137 2.62 -2.42 -5.68
C THR A 137 1.43 -3.30 -5.99
N ALA A 138 0.22 -2.74 -6.15
CA ALA A 138 -0.97 -3.50 -6.50
C ALA A 138 -0.87 -4.14 -7.89
N VAL A 139 -0.44 -3.38 -8.89
CA VAL A 139 -0.23 -3.90 -10.25
C VAL A 139 0.84 -5.00 -10.24
N LEU A 140 2.00 -4.77 -9.62
CA LEU A 140 3.08 -5.76 -9.57
C LEU A 140 2.65 -7.05 -8.87
N SER A 141 1.93 -6.93 -7.75
CA SER A 141 1.50 -8.07 -6.94
C SER A 141 0.44 -8.92 -7.65
N SER A 142 -0.45 -8.28 -8.40
CA SER A 142 -1.55 -8.95 -9.11
C SER A 142 -1.13 -9.69 -10.39
N ILE A 143 0.08 -9.44 -10.92
CA ILE A 143 0.60 -10.17 -12.09
C ILE A 143 0.66 -11.68 -11.82
N SER A 144 1.17 -12.08 -10.65
CA SER A 144 1.31 -13.49 -10.25
C SER A 144 -0.03 -14.26 -10.25
N PRO A 145 -1.09 -13.81 -9.54
CA PRO A 145 -2.39 -14.46 -9.58
C PRO A 145 -3.04 -14.40 -10.96
N SER A 146 -2.85 -13.31 -11.72
CA SER A 146 -3.43 -13.18 -13.07
C SER A 146 -2.85 -14.18 -14.06
N ILE A 147 -1.53 -14.44 -13.99
CA ILE A 147 -0.90 -15.49 -14.80
C ILE A 147 -1.41 -16.87 -14.38
N LYS A 148 -1.63 -17.10 -13.08
CA LYS A 148 -2.23 -18.37 -12.59
C LYS A 148 -3.64 -18.59 -13.16
N ALA A 149 -4.45 -17.54 -13.30
CA ALA A 149 -5.77 -17.64 -13.92
C ALA A 149 -5.71 -18.16 -15.37
N LEU A 150 -4.69 -17.77 -16.14
CA LEU A 150 -4.53 -18.20 -17.53
C LEU A 150 -4.17 -19.68 -17.69
N LYS A 151 -3.71 -20.32 -16.61
CA LYS A 151 -3.38 -21.75 -16.56
C LYS A 151 -4.59 -22.62 -16.18
N LEU A 152 -5.73 -22.02 -15.87
CA LEU A 152 -6.96 -22.77 -15.60
C LEU A 152 -7.42 -23.45 -16.89
N ASN A 153 -7.52 -24.78 -16.90
CA ASN A 153 -8.02 -25.50 -18.05
C ASN A 153 -9.54 -25.35 -18.13
N PRO A 154 -10.09 -24.90 -19.28
CA PRO A 154 -11.55 -24.81 -19.48
C PRO A 154 -12.26 -26.14 -19.25
N VAL A 155 -11.59 -27.25 -19.59
CA VAL A 155 -12.13 -28.61 -19.49
C VAL A 155 -12.31 -29.04 -18.02
N ASP A 156 -11.42 -28.63 -17.12
CA ASP A 156 -11.51 -28.94 -15.69
C ASP A 156 -12.62 -28.12 -15.01
N ALA A 157 -12.88 -26.90 -15.50
CA ALA A 157 -13.97 -26.06 -15.02
C ALA A 157 -15.36 -26.64 -15.39
N ILE A 158 -15.44 -27.37 -16.50
CA ILE A 158 -16.69 -28.01 -16.97
C ILE A 158 -16.88 -29.40 -16.34
N ARG A 159 -15.81 -30.13 -16.01
CA ARG A 159 -15.91 -31.47 -15.38
C ARG A 159 -16.45 -31.48 -13.96
N GLU A 160 -16.37 -30.37 -13.22
CA GLU A 160 -17.03 -30.19 -11.92
C GLU A 160 -18.58 -30.17 -11.99
N LEU A 161 -19.19 -30.24 -13.19
CA LEU A 161 -20.64 -30.34 -13.39
C LEU A 161 -21.20 -31.77 -13.31
N ASN A 162 -20.36 -32.79 -13.19
CA ASN A 162 -20.77 -34.20 -13.07
C ASN A 162 -20.53 -34.75 -11.67
#